data_AF-A0A7C7E361-F1
#
_entry.id   AF-A0A7C7E361-F1
#
_cell.length_a   1.000
_cell.length_b   1.000
_cell.length_c   1.000
_cell.angle_alpha   90.00
_cell.angle_beta   90.00
_cell.angle_gamma   90.00
#
_symmetry.space_group_name_H-M   'P 1'
#
loop_
_entity.id
_entity.type
_entity.pdbx_description
1 polymer ?
#
loop_
_entity_poly.entity_id
_entity_poly.type
_entity_poly.pdbx_seq_one_letter_code
_entity_poly.pdbx_strand_id
1 'polypeptide(L)' 'YVFPSIKNTGLSSEEFAKRLLFEAKVAVVPGTAFGKSGQGHVRLAYATSMENLELAVKRMQEFLSNL' A
#
# COMPACT_ATOMS: atom_id res chain seq x y z
N TYR A 1 7.48 3.13 -10.77
CA TYR A 1 6.30 2.93 -9.91
C TYR A 1 5.81 1.49 -10.05
N VAL A 2 5.17 0.94 -9.01
CA VAL A 2 4.51 -0.39 -9.09
C VAL A 2 3.06 -0.30 -8.63
N PHE A 3 2.22 -1.22 -9.13
CA PHE A 3 0.79 -1.31 -8.83
C PHE A 3 0.42 -2.72 -8.32
N PRO A 4 0.83 -3.10 -7.10
CA PRO A 4 0.45 -4.38 -6.53
C PRO A 4 -1.06 -4.50 -6.34
N SER A 5 -1.58 -5.71 -6.57
CA SER A 5 -2.95 -6.05 -6.20
C SER A 5 -3.04 -6.29 -4.69
N ILE A 6 -4.08 -5.74 -4.08
CA ILE A 6 -4.41 -5.94 -2.67
C ILE A 6 -5.70 -6.76 -2.50
N LYS A 7 -6.25 -7.33 -3.58
CA LYS A 7 -7.55 -8.02 -3.56
C LYS A 7 -7.63 -9.15 -2.52
N ASN A 8 -6.50 -9.81 -2.25
CA ASN A 8 -6.41 -10.90 -1.26
C ASN A 8 -6.55 -10.42 0.19
N THR A 9 -6.49 -9.11 0.44
CA THR A 9 -6.68 -8.54 1.77
C THR A 9 -8.14 -8.34 2.15
N GLY A 10 -9.07 -8.45 1.18
CA GLY A 10 -10.49 -8.16 1.37
C GLY A 10 -10.81 -6.66 1.56
N LEU A 11 -9.79 -5.79 1.60
CA LEU A 11 -9.97 -4.35 1.79
C LEU A 11 -10.15 -3.60 0.46
N SER A 12 -10.86 -2.48 0.52
CA SER A 12 -10.90 -1.52 -0.59
C SER A 12 -9.57 -0.79 -0.72
N SER A 13 -9.27 -0.24 -1.90
CA SER A 13 -8.04 0.54 -2.13
C SER A 13 -7.89 1.72 -1.16
N GLU A 14 -8.98 2.40 -0.80
CA GLU A 14 -8.95 3.50 0.16
C GLU A 14 -8.74 3.02 1.59
N GLU A 15 -9.45 1.96 1.99
CA GLU A 15 -9.35 1.42 3.34
C GLU A 15 -7.94 0.90 3.60
N PHE A 16 -7.39 0.12 2.67
CA PHE A 16 -6.02 -0.36 2.75
C PHE A 16 -5.02 0.80 2.85
N ALA A 17 -5.16 1.84 2.02
CA ALA A 17 -4.24 2.97 2.04
C ALA A 17 -4.32 3.76 3.37
N LYS A 18 -5.52 3.96 3.92
CA LYS A 18 -5.73 4.63 5.21
C LYS A 18 -5.14 3.80 6.36
N ARG A 19 -5.49 2.51 6.45
CA ARG A 19 -5.00 1.63 7.51
C ARG A 19 -3.48 1.52 7.49
N LEU A 20 -2.89 1.30 6.31
CA LEU A 20 -1.44 1.23 6.17
C LEU A 20 -0.74 2.55 6.60
N LEU A 21 -1.35 3.69 6.31
CA LEU A 21 -0.84 5.00 6.76
C LEU A 21 -0.91 5.15 8.29
N PHE A 22 -2.05 4.83 8.90
CA PHE A 22 -2.25 5.07 10.33
C PHE A 22 -1.59 4.01 11.22
N GLU A 23 -1.70 2.74 10.86
CA GLU A 23 -1.18 1.60 11.62
C GLU A 23 0.31 1.37 11.35
N ALA A 24 0.73 1.39 10.08
CA ALA A 24 2.09 1.03 9.69
C ALA A 24 2.99 2.25 9.38
N LYS A 25 2.45 3.48 9.37
CA LYS A 25 3.18 4.70 8.99
C LYS A 25 3.80 4.63 7.60
N VAL A 26 3.09 4.00 6.64
CA VAL A 26 3.50 3.91 5.23
C VAL A 26 2.41 4.52 4.35
N ALA A 27 2.75 5.58 3.63
CA ALA A 27 1.82 6.26 2.72
C ALA A 27 1.85 5.61 1.33
N VAL A 28 0.68 5.25 0.81
CA VAL A 28 0.49 4.72 -0.54
C VAL A 28 -0.67 5.43 -1.22
N VAL A 29 -0.68 5.46 -2.55
CA VAL A 29 -1.80 6.06 -3.29
C VAL A 29 -2.85 4.99 -3.56
N PRO A 30 -4.11 5.18 -3.17
CA PRO A 30 -5.17 4.22 -3.47
C PRO A 30 -5.36 4.13 -4.99
N GLY A 31 -5.49 2.92 -5.52
CA GLY A 31 -5.64 2.71 -6.95
C GLY A 31 -6.91 3.35 -7.54
N THR A 32 -7.93 3.64 -6.71
CA THR A 32 -9.13 4.39 -7.10
C THR A 32 -8.82 5.78 -7.66
N ALA A 33 -7.69 6.39 -7.29
CA ALA A 33 -7.22 7.65 -7.87
C ALA A 33 -6.89 7.55 -9.39
N PHE A 34 -6.76 6.34 -9.92
CA PHE A 34 -6.51 6.06 -11.35
C PHE A 34 -7.77 5.56 -12.08
N GLY A 35 -8.95 5.74 -11.48
CA GLY A 35 -10.23 5.31 -12.04
C GLY A 35 -10.59 3.86 -11.71
N LYS A 36 -11.66 3.37 -12.35
CA LYS A 36 -12.27 2.06 -12.04
C LYS A 36 -11.28 0.89 -12.17
N SER A 37 -10.39 0.94 -13.16
CA SER A 37 -9.40 -0.12 -13.39
C SER A 37 -8.35 -0.25 -12.28
N GLY A 38 -8.17 0.78 -11.44
CA GLY A 38 -7.25 0.75 -10.31
C GLY A 38 -7.86 0.20 -9.02
N GLN A 39 -9.15 -0.16 -9.00
CA GLN A 39 -9.78 -0.75 -7.83
C GLN A 39 -9.11 -2.08 -7.44
N GLY A 40 -8.94 -2.30 -6.13
CA GLY A 40 -8.25 -3.47 -5.61
C GLY A 40 -6.73 -3.44 -5.79
N HIS A 41 -6.16 -2.27 -6.10
CA HIS A 41 -4.72 -2.03 -6.19
C HIS A 41 -4.33 -0.78 -5.39
N VAL A 42 -3.04 -0.64 -5.14
CA VAL A 42 -2.40 0.59 -4.63
C VAL A 42 -1.18 0.91 -5.48
N ARG A 43 -0.80 2.19 -5.58
CA ARG A 43 0.42 2.61 -6.25
C ARG A 43 1.52 2.89 -5.23
N LEU A 44 2.67 2.25 -5.43
CA LEU A 44 3.88 2.49 -4.65
C LEU A 44 4.89 3.30 -5.47
N ALA A 45 5.38 4.37 -4.87
CA ALA A 45 6.53 5.14 -5.35
C ALA A 45 7.78 4.62 -4.65
N TYR A 46 8.76 4.14 -5.41
CA TYR A 46 10.04 3.64 -4.87
C TYR A 46 11.21 4.60 -5.12
N ALA A 47 10.93 5.84 -5.51
CA ALA A 47 11.94 6.87 -5.77
C ALA A 47 12.42 7.51 -4.45
N THR A 48 13.05 6.72 -3.58
CA THR A 48 13.62 7.14 -2.29
C THR A 48 14.87 6.29 -1.97
N SER A 49 15.50 6.50 -0.82
CA SER A 49 16.67 5.73 -0.39
C SER A 49 16.34 4.25 -0.14
N MET A 50 17.34 3.37 -0.29
CA MET A 50 17.19 1.94 0.02
C MET A 50 16.76 1.70 1.48
N GLU A 51 17.30 2.46 2.43
CA GLU A 51 16.92 2.40 3.84
C GLU A 51 15.41 2.65 4.05
N ASN A 52 14.85 3.68 3.39
CA ASN A 52 13.43 3.98 3.46
C ASN A 52 12.59 2.86 2.81
N LEU A 53 13.07 2.29 1.70
CA LEU A 53 12.37 1.18 1.03
C LEU A 53 12.34 -0.07 1.90
N GLU A 54 13.45 -0.46 2.51
CA GLU A 54 13.54 -1.61 3.40
C GLU A 54 12.64 -1.43 4.63
N LEU A 55 12.66 -0.25 5.25
CA LEU A 55 11.78 0.06 6.38
C LEU A 55 10.30 0.02 5.98
N ALA A 56 9.94 0.58 4.83
CA ALA A 56 8.57 0.56 4.34
C ALA A 56 8.08 -0.86 4.04
N VAL A 57 8.91 -1.70 3.40
CA VAL A 57 8.58 -3.10 3.11
C VAL A 57 8.42 -3.90 4.40
N LYS A 58 9.31 -3.72 5.38
CA LYS A 58 9.19 -4.36 6.70
C LYS A 58 7.87 -4.00 7.39
N ARG A 59 7.52 -2.70 7.43
CA ARG A 59 6.24 -2.22 7.99
C ARG A 59 5.02 -2.78 7.26
N MET A 60 5.09 -2.86 5.93
CA MET A 60 4.03 -3.47 5.12
C MET A 60 3.88 -4.97 5.43
N GLN A 61 4.98 -5.70 5.59
CA GLN A 61 4.94 -7.12 5.97
C GLN A 61 4.32 -7.33 7.35
N GLU A 62 4.72 -6.54 8.34
CA GLU A 62 4.16 -6.59 9.70
C GLU A 62 2.66 -6.26 9.71
N PHE A 63 2.23 -5.24 8.95
CA PHE A 63 0.83 -4.89 8.78
C PHE A 63 0.02 -6.03 8.15
N LEU A 64 0.51 -6.60 7.05
CA LEU A 64 -0.18 -7.68 6.34
C LEU A 64 -0.27 -8.98 7.17
N SER A 65 0.68 -9.22 8.06
CA SER A 65 0.68 -10.39 8.95
C SER A 65 -0.35 -10.28 10.08
N ASN A 66 -0.80 -9.06 10.39
CA ASN A 66 -1.76 -8.75 11.46
C ASN A 66 -3.14 -8.36 10.91
N LEU A 67 -3.37 -8.57 9.61
CA LEU A 67 -4.60 -8.20 8.91
C LEU A 67 -5.67 -9.29 9.02
#